data_AF-A0A164E6M7-F1
#
_entry.id   AF-A0A164E6M7-F1
#
_cell.length_a   1.000
_cell.length_b   1.000
_cell.length_c   1.000
_cell.angle_alpha   90.00
_cell.angle_beta   90.00
_cell.angle_gamma   90.00
#
_symmetry.space_group_name_H-M   'P 1'
#
loop_
_entity.id
_entity.type
_entity.pdbx_description
1 polymer ?
#
loop_
_entity_poly.entity_id
_entity_poly.type
_entity_poly.pdbx_seq_one_letter_code
_entity_poly.pdbx_strand_id
1 'polypeptide(L)'
;MLERRTVEHPAAPAASVAPAATAPSATADPAPAPAPQPDHAPALEVRGLTRFFGRRPAEALARLRAGATRAELADLGTAAVVDADFDVRRGEIFVVMGLSGSGKSTLIRMLNGLLEPTAGSVTVMGEPITGVAPKKLRAVRRDHVSMVFQHFALLPHRTVLDNAAYGLEIQGVDAAVRRERAERVLERVGLVGWGDKLPSELSGGMQQRVGLARALAADTDILLMDEAFSALDPLIRREMQEQLVELQQEIGKTIVFITHDLNEAMFLGDRIAVMRDGRIVQLGTAEEILTDPADDYVAQFVQDVDRARVLTAGSVMEAPRAVVSSTAGPRAALRVMRDLQTSTVFVVAPGRRLLGIAQDRDVLRLVQRGEKRLDEAVRDLATVGVDEQLADLLGSSVEQEIPLAVVDDRGRLVGVVPRVTLLAALGNVPSTTDELAAVPPATVPIAVITATLQRTEPVEPDPVPGLEAAIAAPDATAMEGSRA
;
A
#
# COMPACT_ATOMS: atom_id res chain seq x y z
N MET A 1 69.90 -51.91 25.49
CA MET A 1 70.27 -50.58 26.01
C MET A 1 68.97 -49.92 26.45
N LEU A 2 68.55 -50.03 27.73
CA LEU A 2 68.94 -49.14 28.85
C LEU A 2 68.73 -47.67 28.42
N GLU A 3 67.78 -46.91 28.97
CA GLU A 3 67.62 -46.63 30.41
C GLU A 3 66.17 -46.40 30.87
N ARG A 4 65.96 -46.72 32.16
CA ARG A 4 64.80 -46.41 33.01
C ARG A 4 65.09 -45.14 33.83
N ARG A 5 64.05 -44.39 34.20
CA ARG A 5 63.78 -43.81 35.56
C ARG A 5 62.50 -42.93 35.47
N THR A 6 61.34 -43.31 36.05
CA THR A 6 60.85 -43.10 37.45
C THR A 6 61.25 -41.77 38.06
N VAL A 7 60.44 -41.00 38.81
CA VAL A 7 59.05 -40.95 39.32
C VAL A 7 58.99 -39.56 39.98
N GLU A 8 57.87 -38.85 39.99
CA GLU A 8 57.42 -38.11 41.20
C GLU A 8 56.01 -37.52 41.03
N HIS A 9 55.13 -37.86 41.97
CA HIS A 9 53.94 -37.10 42.34
C HIS A 9 54.21 -36.59 43.76
N PRO A 10 53.82 -35.34 44.07
CA PRO A 10 52.94 -35.24 45.23
C PRO A 10 51.83 -34.17 45.12
N ALA A 11 50.70 -34.55 45.72
CA ALA A 11 49.81 -33.78 46.58
C ALA A 11 49.10 -32.51 46.04
N ALA A 12 47.76 -32.63 45.98
CA ALA A 12 46.83 -31.52 46.07
C ALA A 12 46.84 -30.88 47.48
N PRO A 13 46.40 -29.61 47.57
CA PRO A 13 45.30 -29.31 48.49
C PRO A 13 44.19 -28.46 47.84
N ALA A 14 43.04 -28.49 48.52
CA ALA A 14 41.72 -28.14 48.03
C ALA A 14 41.32 -26.66 48.19
N ALA A 15 40.38 -26.29 47.32
CA ALA A 15 39.22 -25.42 47.53
C ALA A 15 39.39 -23.91 47.78
N SER A 16 38.83 -23.11 46.85
CA SER A 16 37.79 -22.12 47.19
C SER A 16 37.02 -21.70 45.94
N VAL A 17 35.70 -21.65 46.10
CA VAL A 17 34.66 -21.41 45.08
C VAL A 17 34.39 -19.91 44.94
N ALA A 18 34.20 -19.44 43.71
CA ALA A 18 33.45 -18.21 43.39
C ALA A 18 32.74 -18.38 42.03
N PRO A 19 31.58 -17.73 41.82
CA PRO A 19 30.44 -18.32 41.13
C PRO A 19 30.47 -18.15 39.60
N ALA A 20 29.88 -19.12 38.92
CA ALA A 20 29.65 -19.10 37.48
C ALA A 20 28.74 -17.92 37.10
N ALA A 21 29.27 -17.01 36.30
CA ALA A 21 28.52 -15.96 35.65
C ALA A 21 27.54 -16.57 34.64
N THR A 22 26.31 -16.08 34.73
CA THR A 22 25.14 -16.34 33.89
C THR A 22 25.48 -16.27 32.40
N ALA A 23 25.17 -17.34 31.68
CA ALA A 23 25.26 -17.37 30.22
C ALA A 23 24.26 -16.34 29.62
N PRO A 24 24.66 -15.58 28.58
CA PRO A 24 23.76 -14.64 27.95
C PRO A 24 22.68 -15.37 27.15
N SER A 25 21.45 -14.91 27.36
CA SER A 25 20.24 -15.12 26.58
C SER A 25 20.52 -15.30 25.08
N ALA A 26 20.10 -16.44 24.53
CA ALA A 26 20.06 -16.69 23.10
C ALA A 26 19.13 -15.66 22.43
N THR A 27 19.71 -14.66 21.79
CA THR A 27 19.04 -13.76 20.86
C THR A 27 18.46 -14.58 19.73
N ALA A 28 17.15 -14.46 19.52
CA ALA A 28 16.46 -15.03 18.37
C ALA A 28 17.17 -14.60 17.07
N ASP A 29 17.50 -15.57 16.23
CA ASP A 29 17.99 -15.29 14.89
C ASP A 29 16.98 -14.39 14.16
N PRO A 30 17.42 -13.27 13.56
CA PRO A 30 16.53 -12.46 12.73
C PRO A 30 16.04 -13.33 11.58
N ALA A 31 14.75 -13.22 11.26
CA ALA A 31 14.16 -13.84 10.09
C ALA A 31 15.05 -13.55 8.86
N PRO A 32 15.23 -14.53 7.95
CA PRO A 32 16.05 -14.31 6.76
C PRO A 32 15.44 -13.14 6.01
N ALA A 33 16.22 -12.06 5.87
CA ALA A 33 15.86 -10.94 5.02
C ALA A 33 15.50 -11.49 3.63
N PRO A 34 14.47 -10.94 2.95
CA PRO A 34 14.16 -11.33 1.59
C PRO A 34 15.44 -11.23 0.76
N ALA A 35 15.72 -12.27 -0.03
CA ALA A 35 16.94 -12.35 -0.82
C ALA A 35 17.12 -11.06 -1.63
N PRO A 36 18.28 -10.39 -1.60
CA PRO A 36 18.51 -9.21 -2.42
C PRO A 36 18.36 -9.61 -3.88
N GLN A 37 17.30 -9.09 -4.52
CA GLN A 37 17.10 -9.18 -5.96
C GLN A 37 18.25 -8.45 -6.66
N PRO A 38 18.68 -8.90 -7.86
CA PRO A 38 19.96 -8.54 -8.44
C PRO A 38 20.12 -7.04 -8.70
N ASP A 39 21.36 -6.61 -8.52
CA ASP A 39 21.96 -5.28 -8.64
C ASP A 39 21.77 -4.63 -10.02
N HIS A 40 20.52 -4.32 -10.39
CA HIS A 40 20.20 -3.59 -11.61
C HIS A 40 19.91 -2.13 -11.29
N ALA A 41 20.70 -1.23 -11.88
CA ALA A 41 20.45 0.21 -11.83
C ALA A 41 18.98 0.51 -12.20
N PRO A 42 18.33 1.44 -11.48
CA PRO A 42 16.92 1.75 -11.69
C PRO A 42 16.69 2.25 -13.13
N ALA A 43 15.49 2.02 -13.65
CA ALA A 43 15.07 2.55 -14.94
C ALA A 43 14.98 4.08 -14.90
N LEU A 44 14.48 4.61 -13.79
CA LEU A 44 14.38 6.04 -13.53
C LEU A 44 14.92 6.36 -12.14
N GLU A 45 15.78 7.37 -12.04
CA GLU A 45 16.27 7.86 -10.76
C GLU A 45 15.96 9.35 -10.64
N VAL A 46 15.32 9.72 -9.53
CA VAL A 46 14.89 11.09 -9.24
C VAL A 46 15.47 11.50 -7.89
N ARG A 47 16.18 12.64 -7.88
CA ARG A 47 16.88 13.15 -6.68
C ARG A 47 16.59 14.63 -6.45
N GLY A 48 16.06 14.98 -5.28
CA GLY A 48 15.75 16.35 -4.84
C GLY A 48 14.94 17.17 -5.84
N LEU A 49 14.09 16.52 -6.63
CA LEU A 49 13.50 17.14 -7.81
C LEU A 49 12.46 18.19 -7.38
N THR A 50 12.70 19.43 -7.78
CA THR A 50 11.88 20.58 -7.35
C THR A 50 11.52 21.43 -8.55
N ARG A 51 10.24 21.83 -8.63
CA ARG A 51 9.74 22.80 -9.61
C ARG A 51 8.99 23.92 -8.92
N PHE A 52 9.50 25.12 -9.10
CA PHE A 52 8.86 26.36 -8.70
C PHE A 52 8.52 27.21 -9.93
N PHE A 53 7.29 27.70 -9.97
CA PHE A 53 6.81 28.66 -10.96
C PHE A 53 6.70 30.04 -10.33
N GLY A 54 7.59 30.96 -10.68
CA GLY A 54 7.56 32.33 -10.17
C GLY A 54 8.80 33.13 -10.56
N ARG A 55 8.83 34.40 -10.16
CA ARG A 55 9.89 35.34 -10.58
C ARG A 55 11.20 35.17 -9.80
N ARG A 56 11.15 34.61 -8.59
CA ARG A 56 12.29 34.48 -7.67
C ARG A 56 12.53 33.04 -7.23
N PRO A 57 12.92 32.14 -8.17
CA PRO A 57 13.07 30.71 -7.87
C PRO A 57 14.16 30.42 -6.82
N ALA A 58 15.27 31.15 -6.83
CA ALA A 58 16.36 30.93 -5.87
C ALA A 58 15.95 31.25 -4.43
N GLU A 59 15.21 32.34 -4.21
CA GLU A 59 14.67 32.72 -2.90
C GLU A 59 13.65 31.68 -2.42
N ALA A 60 12.73 31.26 -3.29
CA ALA A 60 11.76 30.23 -2.96
C ALA A 60 12.42 28.90 -2.58
N LEU A 61 13.48 28.50 -3.31
CA LEU A 61 14.23 27.28 -3.01
C LEU A 61 14.94 27.34 -1.66
N ALA A 62 15.51 28.49 -1.30
CA ALA A 62 16.14 28.69 0.01
C ALA A 62 15.12 28.57 1.14
N ARG A 63 13.93 29.18 0.99
CA ARG A 63 12.83 29.07 1.96
C ARG A 63 12.28 27.65 2.08
N LEU A 64 12.09 26.94 0.95
CA LEU A 64 11.66 25.54 0.95
C LEU A 64 12.64 24.64 1.72
N ARG A 65 13.95 24.84 1.53
CA ARG A 65 15.00 24.12 2.28
C ARG A 65 15.01 24.47 3.77
N ALA A 66 14.58 25.68 4.12
CA ALA A 66 14.40 26.10 5.51
C ALA A 66 13.08 25.58 6.14
N GLY A 67 12.29 24.79 5.42
CA GLY A 67 11.05 24.18 5.92
C GLY A 67 9.79 24.97 5.61
N ALA A 68 9.85 26.03 4.79
CA ALA A 68 8.65 26.77 4.41
C ALA A 68 7.64 25.88 3.67
N THR A 69 6.37 26.10 3.97
CA THR A 69 5.24 25.45 3.33
C THR A 69 4.93 26.09 1.97
N ARG A 70 4.17 25.37 1.13
CA ARG A 70 3.71 25.90 -0.15
C ARG A 70 2.85 27.16 0.00
N ALA A 71 2.06 27.25 1.09
CA ALA A 71 1.20 28.40 1.36
C ALA A 71 2.02 29.67 1.68
N GLU A 72 3.11 29.53 2.43
CA GLU A 72 4.00 30.64 2.80
C GLU A 72 4.81 31.21 1.62
N LEU A 73 4.79 30.53 0.47
CA LEU A 73 5.48 30.94 -0.76
C LEU A 73 4.52 31.49 -1.82
N ALA A 74 3.23 31.60 -1.52
CA ALA A 74 2.20 32.02 -2.47
C ALA A 74 2.47 33.43 -3.03
N ASP A 75 3.12 34.30 -2.26
CA ASP A 75 3.54 35.65 -2.67
C ASP A 75 4.69 35.62 -3.70
N LEU A 76 5.52 34.57 -3.68
CA LEU A 76 6.65 34.39 -4.60
C LEU A 76 6.25 33.65 -5.88
N GLY A 77 5.24 32.79 -5.82
CA GLY A 77 4.81 31.92 -6.91
C GLY A 77 4.21 30.60 -6.43
N THR A 78 4.35 29.54 -7.22
CA THR A 78 3.79 28.21 -6.94
C THR A 78 4.89 27.15 -6.95
N ALA A 79 5.11 26.52 -5.79
CA ALA A 79 5.90 25.30 -5.68
C ALA A 79 5.02 24.11 -6.11
N ALA A 80 5.24 23.60 -7.33
CA ALA A 80 4.42 22.55 -7.92
C ALA A 80 4.92 21.15 -7.58
N VAL A 81 6.24 20.97 -7.47
CA VAL A 81 6.89 19.76 -6.96
C VAL A 81 8.01 20.21 -6.04
N VAL A 82 8.15 19.57 -4.88
CA VAL A 82 9.09 19.97 -3.83
C VAL A 82 9.80 18.72 -3.34
N ASP A 83 11.11 18.69 -3.57
CA ASP A 83 12.03 17.71 -2.99
C ASP A 83 11.57 16.26 -3.20
N ALA A 84 11.23 15.93 -4.45
CA ALA A 84 10.82 14.58 -4.79
C ALA A 84 12.05 13.68 -4.98
N ASP A 85 12.11 12.60 -4.21
CA ASP A 85 13.16 11.59 -4.20
C ASP A 85 12.54 10.19 -4.32
N PHE A 86 12.84 9.49 -5.40
CA PHE A 86 12.43 8.10 -5.61
C PHE A 86 13.21 7.47 -6.77
N ASP A 87 13.13 6.16 -6.87
CA ASP A 87 13.60 5.38 -8.00
C ASP A 87 12.48 4.48 -8.51
N VAL A 88 12.51 4.22 -9.82
CA VAL A 88 11.63 3.27 -10.49
C VAL A 88 12.45 2.08 -10.98
N ARG A 89 12.10 0.89 -10.49
CA ARG A 89 12.75 -0.37 -10.85
C ARG A 89 12.40 -0.76 -12.27
N ARG A 90 13.27 -1.54 -12.91
CA ARG A 90 13.01 -2.03 -14.26
C ARG A 90 11.84 -3.01 -14.25
N GLY A 91 10.91 -2.80 -15.17
CA GLY A 91 9.75 -3.66 -15.34
C GLY A 91 8.66 -3.46 -14.29
N GLU A 92 8.78 -2.51 -13.36
CA GLU A 92 7.69 -2.23 -12.40
C GLU A 92 6.68 -1.23 -12.98
N ILE A 93 5.44 -1.32 -12.50
CA ILE A 93 4.42 -0.28 -12.64
C ILE A 93 4.46 0.61 -11.41
N PHE A 94 5.07 1.78 -11.55
CA PHE A 94 5.16 2.79 -10.51
C PHE A 94 4.04 3.81 -10.67
N VAL A 95 3.11 3.83 -9.72
CA VAL A 95 1.97 4.73 -9.75
C VAL A 95 2.27 6.00 -8.96
N VAL A 96 1.98 7.15 -9.54
CA VAL A 96 1.97 8.44 -8.85
C VAL A 96 0.53 8.91 -8.72
N MET A 97 0.08 9.04 -7.47
CA MET A 97 -1.30 9.36 -7.16
C MET A 97 -1.45 10.61 -6.30
N GLY A 98 -2.66 11.13 -6.19
CA GLY A 98 -2.99 12.29 -5.37
C GLY A 98 -4.04 13.20 -6.02
N LEU A 99 -4.54 14.17 -5.26
CA LEU A 99 -5.58 15.09 -5.72
C LEU A 99 -5.14 15.97 -6.90
N SER A 100 -6.12 16.59 -7.56
CA SER A 100 -5.84 17.63 -8.55
C SER A 100 -5.00 18.75 -7.91
N GLY A 101 -3.97 19.24 -8.62
CA GLY A 101 -3.07 20.28 -8.13
C GLY A 101 -1.96 19.82 -7.17
N SER A 102 -1.81 18.51 -6.91
CA SER A 102 -0.74 17.97 -6.06
C SER A 102 0.64 17.91 -6.73
N GLY A 103 0.74 18.18 -8.04
CA GLY A 103 2.01 18.25 -8.77
C GLY A 103 2.31 17.10 -9.74
N LYS A 104 1.47 16.05 -9.79
CA LYS A 104 1.67 14.82 -10.60
C LYS A 104 2.04 15.09 -12.05
N SER A 105 1.20 15.81 -12.80
CA SER A 105 1.47 16.10 -14.21
C SER A 105 2.65 17.06 -14.41
N THR A 106 3.06 17.81 -13.37
CA THR A 106 4.32 18.58 -13.41
C THR A 106 5.51 17.63 -13.25
N LEU A 107 5.42 16.67 -12.33
CA LEU A 107 6.43 15.65 -12.10
C LEU A 107 6.71 14.86 -13.38
N ILE A 108 5.70 14.24 -14.02
CA ILE A 108 5.90 13.42 -15.23
C ILE A 108 6.50 14.20 -16.40
N ARG A 109 6.17 15.50 -16.54
CA ARG A 109 6.77 16.36 -17.56
C ARG A 109 8.25 16.61 -17.28
N MET A 110 8.67 16.69 -16.02
CA MET A 110 10.09 16.72 -15.67
C MET A 110 10.77 15.37 -15.88
N LEU A 111 10.09 14.25 -15.62
CA LEU A 111 10.62 12.90 -15.89
C LEU A 111 10.88 12.69 -17.40
N ASN A 112 10.06 13.28 -18.27
CA ASN A 112 10.27 13.29 -19.72
C ASN A 112 11.22 14.42 -20.19
N GLY A 113 11.66 15.32 -19.30
CA GLY A 113 12.42 16.52 -19.68
C GLY A 113 11.66 17.49 -20.60
N LEU A 114 10.32 17.43 -20.62
CA LEU A 114 9.46 18.44 -21.26
C LEU A 114 9.42 19.74 -20.45
N LEU A 115 9.66 19.64 -19.15
CA LEU A 115 9.76 20.76 -18.23
C LEU A 115 11.10 20.69 -17.50
N GLU A 116 11.86 21.78 -17.52
CA GLU A 116 13.13 21.84 -16.79
C GLU A 116 12.86 22.05 -15.28
N PRO A 117 13.49 21.25 -14.41
CA PRO A 117 13.35 21.44 -12.96
C PRO A 117 14.01 22.74 -12.51
N THR A 118 13.55 23.29 -11.40
CA THR A 118 14.21 24.41 -10.71
C THR A 118 15.44 23.92 -9.95
N ALA A 119 15.38 22.70 -9.41
CA ALA A 119 16.50 22.02 -8.75
C ALA A 119 16.31 20.50 -8.78
N GLY A 120 17.38 19.77 -8.47
CA GLY A 120 17.41 18.31 -8.50
C GLY A 120 17.77 17.75 -9.87
N SER A 121 17.76 16.43 -9.97
CA SER A 121 18.18 15.71 -11.17
C SER A 121 17.28 14.53 -11.49
N VAL A 122 17.19 14.22 -12.78
CA VAL A 122 16.56 13.00 -13.29
C VAL A 122 17.55 12.27 -14.20
N THR A 123 17.63 10.95 -13.99
CA THR A 123 18.42 10.02 -14.77
C THR A 123 17.49 8.94 -15.32
N VAL A 124 17.58 8.66 -16.63
CA VAL A 124 16.81 7.65 -17.35
C VAL A 124 17.76 6.59 -17.88
N MET A 125 17.60 5.34 -17.49
CA MET A 125 18.46 4.22 -17.91
C MET A 125 19.96 4.49 -17.69
N GLY A 126 20.30 5.20 -16.60
CA GLY A 126 21.67 5.64 -16.29
C GLY A 126 22.13 6.91 -17.02
N GLU A 127 21.32 7.48 -17.91
CA GLU A 127 21.62 8.72 -18.62
C GLU A 127 20.94 9.96 -18.00
N PRO A 128 21.70 11.03 -17.66
CA PRO A 128 21.10 12.24 -17.14
C PRO A 128 20.30 12.96 -18.24
N ILE A 129 19.11 13.43 -17.89
CA ILE A 129 18.25 14.26 -18.77
C ILE A 129 18.14 15.72 -18.31
N THR A 130 18.64 16.01 -17.10
CA THR A 130 18.64 17.35 -16.50
C THR A 130 19.94 18.07 -16.80
N GLY A 131 19.88 19.37 -17.16
CA GLY A 131 21.07 20.17 -17.47
C GLY A 131 21.85 19.72 -18.71
N VAL A 132 21.27 18.87 -19.57
CA VAL A 132 21.94 18.36 -20.78
C VAL A 132 21.57 19.15 -22.03
N ALA A 133 22.44 19.08 -23.04
CA ALA A 133 22.18 19.73 -24.33
C ALA A 133 20.91 19.18 -25.00
N PRO A 134 20.11 20.02 -25.69
CA PRO A 134 18.85 19.60 -26.32
C PRO A 134 18.97 18.41 -27.28
N LYS A 135 20.13 18.24 -27.93
CA LYS A 135 20.40 17.09 -28.81
C LYS A 135 20.46 15.77 -28.03
N LYS A 136 21.11 15.76 -26.86
CA LYS A 136 21.20 14.58 -26.00
C LYS A 136 19.83 14.24 -25.41
N LEU A 137 19.10 15.24 -24.92
CA LEU A 137 17.73 15.04 -24.40
C LEU A 137 16.77 14.45 -25.45
N ARG A 138 16.90 14.84 -26.73
CA ARG A 138 16.10 14.25 -27.82
C ARG A 138 16.48 12.80 -28.12
N ALA A 139 17.75 12.43 -28.00
CA ALA A 139 18.20 11.05 -28.19
C ALA A 139 17.62 10.16 -27.08
N VAL A 140 17.83 10.53 -25.81
CA VAL A 140 17.30 9.75 -24.67
C VAL A 140 15.79 9.56 -24.77
N ARG A 141 15.03 10.60 -25.12
CA ARG A 141 13.57 10.46 -25.31
C ARG A 141 13.19 9.52 -26.45
N ARG A 142 13.88 9.63 -27.58
CA ARG A 142 13.60 8.80 -28.76
C ARG A 142 13.85 7.32 -28.46
N ASP A 143 14.89 7.03 -27.69
CA ASP A 143 15.41 5.68 -27.54
C ASP A 143 14.83 4.99 -26.28
N HIS A 144 14.56 5.74 -25.20
CA HIS A 144 14.21 5.16 -23.89
C HIS A 144 12.83 5.54 -23.34
N VAL A 145 12.17 6.59 -23.85
CA VAL A 145 10.94 7.13 -23.22
C VAL A 145 9.79 7.31 -24.20
N SER A 146 8.69 6.60 -23.96
CA SER A 146 7.41 6.88 -24.61
C SER A 146 6.43 7.53 -23.65
N MET A 147 5.51 8.34 -24.18
CA MET A 147 4.52 9.05 -23.38
C MET A 147 3.11 8.88 -23.94
N VAL A 148 2.16 8.56 -23.06
CA VAL A 148 0.72 8.58 -23.30
C VAL A 148 0.13 9.76 -22.54
N PHE A 149 -0.55 10.64 -23.27
CA PHE A 149 -1.12 11.87 -22.75
C PHE A 149 -2.58 11.69 -22.36
N GLN A 150 -3.05 12.50 -21.40
CA GLN A 150 -4.46 12.58 -20.97
C GLN A 150 -5.41 12.87 -22.14
N HIS A 151 -5.02 13.79 -23.03
CA HIS A 151 -5.69 13.97 -24.33
C HIS A 151 -4.86 13.27 -25.38
N PHE A 152 -5.49 12.43 -26.21
CA PHE A 152 -4.86 11.41 -27.06
C PHE A 152 -3.67 11.89 -27.91
N ALA A 153 -3.59 13.21 -28.17
CA ALA A 153 -2.48 13.89 -28.84
C ALA A 153 -2.13 13.21 -30.18
N LEU A 154 -3.15 12.70 -30.86
CA LEU A 154 -3.02 12.10 -32.19
C LEU A 154 -2.82 13.22 -33.21
N LEU A 155 -2.05 12.92 -34.24
CA LEU A 155 -1.85 13.80 -35.39
C LEU A 155 -3.10 13.66 -36.28
N PRO A 156 -3.95 14.71 -36.37
CA PRO A 156 -5.27 14.59 -37.02
C PRO A 156 -5.18 14.43 -38.54
N HIS A 157 -4.04 14.80 -39.12
CA HIS A 157 -3.76 14.72 -40.56
C HIS A 157 -3.03 13.43 -40.96
N ARG A 158 -2.86 12.49 -40.03
CA ARG A 158 -2.23 11.19 -40.28
C ARG A 158 -3.22 10.07 -39.97
N THR A 159 -3.08 8.94 -40.66
CA THR A 159 -3.91 7.76 -40.40
C THR A 159 -3.61 7.17 -39.02
N VAL A 160 -4.44 6.24 -38.57
CA VAL A 160 -4.22 5.45 -37.35
C VAL A 160 -2.88 4.71 -37.42
N LEU A 161 -2.58 4.08 -38.55
CA LEU A 161 -1.32 3.38 -38.77
C LEU A 161 -0.11 4.33 -38.71
N ASP A 162 -0.20 5.49 -39.37
CA ASP A 162 0.89 6.47 -39.37
C ASP A 162 1.08 7.13 -37.99
N ASN A 163 0.02 7.26 -37.20
CA ASN A 163 0.11 7.69 -35.80
C ASN A 163 0.85 6.65 -34.96
N ALA A 164 0.49 5.37 -35.10
CA ALA A 164 1.15 4.28 -34.39
C ALA A 164 2.63 4.13 -34.79
N ALA A 165 2.94 4.28 -36.07
CA ALA A 165 4.31 4.18 -36.60
C ALA A 165 5.19 5.43 -36.35
N TYR A 166 4.64 6.52 -35.81
CA TYR A 166 5.33 7.80 -35.71
C TYR A 166 6.65 7.74 -34.93
N GLY A 167 6.68 7.03 -33.79
CA GLY A 167 7.91 6.89 -33.00
C GLY A 167 9.05 6.24 -33.78
N LEU A 168 8.73 5.17 -34.51
CA LEU A 168 9.66 4.44 -35.38
C LEU A 168 10.15 5.30 -36.56
N GLU A 169 9.30 6.16 -37.13
CA GLU A 169 9.70 7.15 -38.14
C GLU A 169 10.76 8.11 -37.59
N ILE A 170 10.57 8.62 -36.37
CA ILE A 170 11.52 9.52 -35.70
C ILE A 170 12.82 8.80 -35.31
N GLN A 171 12.77 7.49 -35.08
CA GLN A 171 13.93 6.61 -34.89
C GLN A 171 14.69 6.31 -36.18
N GLY A 172 14.12 6.64 -37.35
CA GLY A 172 14.74 6.36 -38.64
C GLY A 172 14.58 4.92 -39.09
N VAL A 173 13.59 4.19 -38.56
CA VAL A 173 13.26 2.83 -38.98
C VAL A 173 12.65 2.86 -40.39
N ASP A 174 13.02 1.87 -41.21
CA ASP A 174 12.52 1.71 -42.57
C ASP A 174 10.99 1.69 -42.64
N ALA A 175 10.44 2.23 -43.73
CA ALA A 175 9.01 2.44 -43.91
C ALA A 175 8.19 1.13 -43.94
N ALA A 176 8.74 0.03 -44.46
CA ALA A 176 8.06 -1.26 -44.46
C ALA A 176 8.05 -1.87 -43.05
N VAL A 177 9.22 -1.89 -42.40
CA VAL A 177 9.38 -2.45 -41.05
C VAL A 177 8.53 -1.71 -40.03
N ARG A 178 8.47 -0.37 -40.10
CA ARG A 178 7.68 0.41 -39.14
C ARG A 178 6.18 0.21 -39.30
N ARG A 179 5.67 0.03 -40.52
CA ARG A 179 4.25 -0.25 -40.77
C ARG A 179 3.89 -1.63 -40.23
N GLU A 180 4.69 -2.64 -40.53
CA GLU A 180 4.48 -4.00 -40.04
C GLU A 180 4.47 -4.07 -38.50
N ARG A 181 5.39 -3.36 -37.84
CA ARG A 181 5.39 -3.28 -36.37
C ARG A 181 4.16 -2.56 -35.82
N ALA A 182 3.80 -1.42 -36.42
CA ALA A 182 2.64 -0.65 -36.00
C ALA A 182 1.33 -1.43 -36.20
N GLU A 183 1.18 -2.16 -37.30
CA GLU A 183 0.04 -3.07 -37.54
C GLU A 183 -0.06 -4.13 -36.45
N ARG A 184 1.04 -4.83 -36.16
CA ARG A 184 1.05 -5.86 -35.10
C ARG A 184 0.64 -5.31 -33.74
N VAL A 185 1.03 -4.09 -33.41
CA VAL A 185 0.61 -3.45 -32.14
C VAL A 185 -0.85 -3.00 -32.20
N LEU A 186 -1.31 -2.47 -33.33
CA LEU A 186 -2.72 -2.11 -33.53
C LEU A 186 -3.64 -3.34 -33.40
N GLU A 187 -3.22 -4.51 -33.90
CA GLU A 187 -3.94 -5.76 -33.73
C GLU A 187 -4.08 -6.14 -32.25
N ARG A 188 -2.99 -6.03 -31.47
CA ARG A 188 -2.99 -6.35 -30.03
C ARG A 188 -3.92 -5.44 -29.22
N VAL A 189 -3.99 -4.16 -29.57
CA VAL A 189 -4.92 -3.23 -28.89
C VAL A 189 -6.35 -3.33 -29.44
N GLY A 190 -6.65 -4.29 -30.31
CA GLY A 190 -8.00 -4.54 -30.83
C GLY A 190 -8.45 -3.56 -31.92
N LEU A 191 -7.53 -2.98 -32.69
CA LEU A 191 -7.80 -2.03 -33.77
C LEU A 191 -7.54 -2.64 -35.17
N VAL A 192 -7.73 -3.96 -35.32
CA VAL A 192 -7.63 -4.66 -36.61
C VAL A 192 -8.54 -4.01 -37.66
N GLY A 193 -8.00 -3.68 -38.83
CA GLY A 193 -8.76 -3.10 -39.94
C GLY A 193 -9.04 -1.59 -39.84
N TRP A 194 -8.56 -0.91 -38.79
CA TRP A 194 -8.73 0.55 -38.63
C TRP A 194 -7.53 1.38 -39.07
N GLY A 195 -6.45 0.75 -39.55
CA GLY A 195 -5.17 1.40 -39.87
C GLY A 195 -5.27 2.58 -40.83
N ASP A 196 -6.12 2.50 -41.85
CA ASP A 196 -6.28 3.53 -42.89
C ASP A 196 -7.19 4.70 -42.48
N LYS A 197 -7.86 4.60 -41.33
CA LYS A 197 -8.79 5.62 -40.84
C LYS A 197 -8.05 6.82 -40.27
N LEU A 198 -8.72 7.97 -40.25
CA LEU A 198 -8.26 9.16 -39.55
C LEU A 198 -8.75 9.17 -38.09
N PRO A 199 -8.04 9.83 -37.15
CA PRO A 199 -8.47 9.93 -35.76
C PRO A 199 -9.89 10.49 -35.56
N SER A 200 -10.35 11.38 -36.44
CA SER A 200 -11.71 11.95 -36.40
C SER A 200 -12.81 10.93 -36.70
N GLU A 201 -12.47 9.78 -37.29
CA GLU A 201 -13.41 8.68 -37.56
C GLU A 201 -13.52 7.68 -36.40
N LEU A 202 -12.76 7.88 -35.32
CA LEU A 202 -12.67 6.99 -34.17
C LEU A 202 -13.43 7.49 -32.95
N SER A 203 -13.98 6.57 -32.16
CA SER A 203 -14.46 6.88 -30.80
C SER A 203 -13.30 7.29 -29.87
N GLY A 204 -13.60 7.94 -28.76
CA GLY A 204 -12.57 8.35 -27.78
C GLY A 204 -11.73 7.17 -27.27
N GLY A 205 -12.36 6.05 -26.93
CA GLY A 205 -11.65 4.84 -26.51
C GLY A 205 -10.74 4.25 -27.60
N MET A 206 -11.16 4.32 -28.87
CA MET A 206 -10.32 3.89 -29.98
C MET A 206 -9.14 4.84 -30.19
N GLN A 207 -9.34 6.16 -30.11
CA GLN A 207 -8.25 7.13 -30.18
C GLN A 207 -7.20 6.90 -29.08
N GLN A 208 -7.65 6.49 -27.89
CA GLN A 208 -6.76 6.14 -26.81
C GLN A 208 -5.93 4.88 -27.09
N ARG A 209 -6.56 3.83 -27.62
CA ARG A 209 -5.86 2.62 -28.07
C ARG A 209 -4.81 2.94 -29.13
N VAL A 210 -5.07 3.89 -30.03
CA VAL A 210 -4.05 4.40 -30.98
C VAL A 210 -2.91 5.11 -30.25
N GLY A 211 -3.21 5.94 -29.25
CA GLY A 211 -2.20 6.62 -28.44
C GLY A 211 -1.29 5.64 -27.68
N LEU A 212 -1.88 4.58 -27.11
CA LEU A 212 -1.15 3.48 -26.47
C LEU A 212 -0.34 2.70 -27.50
N ALA A 213 -0.93 2.33 -28.65
CA ALA A 213 -0.24 1.63 -29.71
C ALA A 213 0.98 2.40 -30.24
N ARG A 214 0.88 3.72 -30.38
CA ARG A 214 2.02 4.59 -30.74
C ARG A 214 3.17 4.48 -29.74
N ALA A 215 2.85 4.46 -28.45
CA ALA A 215 3.87 4.36 -27.41
C ALA A 215 4.50 2.96 -27.36
N LEU A 216 3.69 1.91 -27.53
CA LEU A 216 4.16 0.52 -27.54
C LEU A 216 4.98 0.20 -28.80
N ALA A 217 4.56 0.68 -29.97
CA ALA A 217 5.24 0.44 -31.24
C ALA A 217 6.64 1.07 -31.30
N ALA A 218 6.88 2.18 -30.57
CA ALA A 218 8.19 2.81 -30.46
C ALA A 218 9.21 1.96 -29.69
N ASP A 219 8.76 0.91 -29.00
CA ASP A 219 9.57 -0.09 -28.30
C ASP A 219 10.62 0.47 -27.33
N THR A 220 10.25 1.54 -26.62
CA THR A 220 11.12 2.18 -25.62
C THR A 220 11.10 1.45 -24.27
N ASP A 221 12.11 1.66 -23.42
CA ASP A 221 12.21 0.99 -22.11
C ASP A 221 11.16 1.46 -21.08
N ILE A 222 10.81 2.75 -21.12
CA ILE A 222 9.93 3.41 -20.16
C ILE A 222 8.68 3.95 -20.85
N LEU A 223 7.53 3.70 -20.24
CA LEU A 223 6.23 4.25 -20.62
C LEU A 223 5.71 5.21 -19.55
N LEU A 224 5.59 6.49 -19.89
CA LEU A 224 5.03 7.53 -19.03
C LEU A 224 3.56 7.75 -19.38
N MET A 225 2.64 7.61 -18.43
CA MET A 225 1.19 7.76 -18.66
C MET A 225 0.62 8.84 -17.75
N ASP A 226 0.09 9.93 -18.32
CA ASP A 226 -0.49 11.06 -17.58
C ASP A 226 -2.03 10.99 -17.62
N GLU A 227 -2.66 10.47 -16.56
CA GLU A 227 -4.12 10.31 -16.42
C GLU A 227 -4.79 9.69 -17.65
N ALA A 228 -4.12 8.71 -18.27
CA ALA A 228 -4.50 8.18 -19.57
C ALA A 228 -5.95 7.68 -19.56
N PHE A 229 -6.39 6.94 -18.54
CA PHE A 229 -7.72 6.30 -18.52
C PHE A 229 -8.86 7.18 -17.95
N SER A 230 -8.54 8.39 -17.48
CA SER A 230 -9.48 9.29 -16.80
C SER A 230 -10.73 9.64 -17.63
N ALA A 231 -10.57 9.78 -18.96
CA ALA A 231 -11.64 10.17 -19.86
C ALA A 231 -12.49 9.00 -20.38
N LEU A 232 -12.21 7.77 -19.94
CA LEU A 232 -12.89 6.57 -20.41
C LEU A 232 -14.09 6.18 -19.53
N ASP A 233 -15.11 5.64 -20.19
CA ASP A 233 -16.22 4.94 -19.55
C ASP A 233 -15.70 3.76 -18.71
N PRO A 234 -16.35 3.42 -17.57
CA PRO A 234 -15.85 2.41 -16.63
C PRO A 234 -15.53 1.03 -17.23
N LEU A 235 -16.34 0.56 -18.18
CA LEU A 235 -16.11 -0.75 -18.82
C LEU A 235 -14.85 -0.75 -19.68
N ILE A 236 -14.69 0.28 -20.53
CA ILE A 236 -13.53 0.40 -21.42
C ILE A 236 -12.27 0.69 -20.61
N ARG A 237 -12.37 1.49 -19.54
CA ARG A 237 -11.29 1.73 -18.60
C ARG A 237 -10.74 0.42 -18.05
N ARG A 238 -11.60 -0.46 -17.55
CA ARG A 238 -11.19 -1.76 -16.99
C ARG A 238 -10.53 -2.66 -18.04
N GLU A 239 -11.12 -2.77 -19.23
CA GLU A 239 -10.53 -3.54 -20.33
C GLU A 239 -9.12 -3.03 -20.69
N MET A 240 -8.94 -1.70 -20.75
CA MET A 240 -7.65 -1.09 -21.05
C MET A 240 -6.62 -1.31 -19.94
N GLN A 241 -7.06 -1.35 -18.68
CA GLN A 241 -6.20 -1.63 -17.52
C GLN A 241 -5.73 -3.10 -17.54
N GLU A 242 -6.65 -4.04 -17.77
CA GLU A 242 -6.34 -5.47 -17.90
C GLU A 242 -5.33 -5.69 -19.04
N GLN A 243 -5.56 -5.05 -20.21
CA GLN A 243 -4.61 -5.08 -21.32
C GLN A 243 -3.24 -4.49 -20.95
N LEU A 244 -3.19 -3.41 -20.16
CA LEU A 244 -1.91 -2.82 -19.74
C LEU A 244 -1.11 -3.76 -18.85
N VAL A 245 -1.78 -4.46 -17.92
CA VAL A 245 -1.16 -5.46 -17.04
C VAL A 245 -0.63 -6.63 -17.86
N GLU A 246 -1.44 -7.19 -18.77
CA GLU A 246 -1.02 -8.27 -19.66
C GLU A 246 0.20 -7.86 -20.50
N LEU A 247 0.17 -6.66 -21.09
CA LEU A 247 1.29 -6.13 -21.88
C LEU A 247 2.56 -5.92 -21.05
N GLN A 248 2.43 -5.46 -19.80
CA GLN A 248 3.57 -5.31 -18.91
C GLN A 248 4.18 -6.68 -18.55
N GLN A 249 3.35 -7.69 -18.29
CA GLN A 249 3.81 -9.04 -17.97
C GLN A 249 4.51 -9.71 -19.16
N GLU A 250 4.03 -9.47 -20.39
CA GLU A 250 4.63 -10.04 -21.60
C GLU A 250 5.92 -9.33 -22.01
N ILE A 251 5.95 -7.99 -21.97
CA ILE A 251 7.03 -7.18 -22.57
C ILE A 251 8.05 -6.72 -21.51
N GLY A 252 7.67 -6.68 -20.24
CA GLY A 252 8.54 -6.26 -19.12
C GLY A 252 8.93 -4.79 -19.17
N LYS A 253 8.11 -3.93 -19.80
CA LYS A 253 8.37 -2.48 -19.85
C LYS A 253 8.18 -1.83 -18.49
N THR A 254 8.97 -0.80 -18.21
CA THR A 254 8.79 0.00 -16.99
C THR A 254 7.71 1.03 -17.20
N ILE A 255 6.74 1.15 -16.30
CA ILE A 255 5.61 2.07 -16.47
C ILE A 255 5.58 3.06 -15.31
N VAL A 256 5.51 4.35 -15.61
CA VAL A 256 5.16 5.39 -14.63
C VAL A 256 3.75 5.88 -14.94
N PHE A 257 2.82 5.56 -14.06
CA PHE A 257 1.40 5.78 -14.27
C PHE A 257 0.86 6.84 -13.32
N ILE A 258 0.33 7.94 -13.84
CA ILE A 258 -0.35 8.95 -13.03
C ILE A 258 -1.86 8.71 -13.06
N THR A 259 -2.45 8.69 -11.88
CA THR A 259 -3.90 8.69 -11.72
C THR A 259 -4.34 9.51 -10.51
N HIS A 260 -5.62 9.86 -10.48
CA HIS A 260 -6.31 10.39 -9.31
C HIS A 260 -7.28 9.37 -8.70
N ASP A 261 -7.48 8.22 -9.36
CA ASP A 261 -8.37 7.15 -8.91
C ASP A 261 -7.56 6.10 -8.16
N LEU A 262 -7.95 5.86 -6.92
CA LEU A 262 -7.23 4.96 -6.04
C LEU A 262 -7.41 3.50 -6.42
N ASN A 263 -8.58 3.11 -6.94
CA ASN A 263 -8.80 1.74 -7.37
C ASN A 263 -7.88 1.40 -8.55
N GLU A 264 -7.62 2.36 -9.44
CA GLU A 264 -6.64 2.17 -10.52
C GLU A 264 -5.23 2.02 -9.97
N ALA A 265 -4.86 2.85 -8.98
CA ALA A 265 -3.54 2.78 -8.36
C ALA A 265 -3.30 1.42 -7.69
N MET A 266 -4.31 0.91 -7.00
CA MET A 266 -4.25 -0.39 -6.30
C MET A 266 -4.29 -1.57 -7.26
N PHE A 267 -5.02 -1.46 -8.38
CA PHE A 267 -5.11 -2.52 -9.38
C PHE A 267 -3.86 -2.64 -10.24
N LEU A 268 -3.23 -1.52 -10.61
CA LEU A 268 -2.10 -1.48 -11.53
C LEU A 268 -0.73 -1.43 -10.85
N GLY A 269 -0.64 -0.81 -9.67
CA GLY A 269 0.64 -0.37 -9.11
C GLY A 269 1.36 -1.43 -8.29
N ASP A 270 2.59 -1.75 -8.66
CA ASP A 270 3.51 -2.49 -7.80
C ASP A 270 3.95 -1.62 -6.61
N ARG A 271 4.20 -0.33 -6.89
CA ARG A 271 4.56 0.69 -5.91
C ARG A 271 3.79 1.97 -6.22
N ILE A 272 3.35 2.63 -5.16
CA ILE A 272 2.51 3.80 -5.21
C ILE A 272 3.20 4.94 -4.45
N ALA A 273 3.35 6.09 -5.11
CA ALA A 273 3.77 7.34 -4.52
C ALA A 273 2.56 8.27 -4.36
N VAL A 274 2.16 8.54 -3.13
CA VAL A 274 1.08 9.48 -2.81
C VAL A 274 1.66 10.89 -2.74
N MET A 275 1.11 11.81 -3.54
CA MET A 275 1.53 13.20 -3.58
C MET A 275 0.49 14.15 -2.97
N ARG A 276 0.96 15.06 -2.12
CA ARG A 276 0.18 16.17 -1.56
C ARG A 276 1.02 17.45 -1.57
N ASP A 277 0.42 18.55 -2.01
CA ASP A 277 1.04 19.88 -1.99
C ASP A 277 2.44 19.95 -2.64
N GLY A 278 2.68 19.12 -3.67
CA GLY A 278 3.95 19.05 -4.39
C GLY A 278 4.98 18.08 -3.79
N ARG A 279 4.71 17.50 -2.62
CA ARG A 279 5.59 16.54 -1.94
C ARG A 279 5.06 15.13 -2.07
N ILE A 280 5.96 14.15 -2.07
CA ILE A 280 5.61 12.75 -1.86
C ILE A 280 5.42 12.58 -0.34
N VAL A 281 4.23 12.20 0.08
CA VAL A 281 3.89 12.00 1.51
C VAL A 281 4.08 10.56 1.95
N GLN A 282 3.87 9.60 1.04
CA GLN A 282 4.12 8.19 1.28
C GLN A 282 4.51 7.50 -0.02
N LEU A 283 5.43 6.55 0.09
CA LEU A 283 5.83 5.65 -0.99
C LEU A 283 5.82 4.24 -0.42
N GLY A 284 5.09 3.32 -1.04
CA GLY A 284 4.98 1.93 -0.58
C GLY A 284 4.24 1.05 -1.57
N THR A 285 4.05 -0.22 -1.23
CA THR A 285 3.17 -1.14 -1.98
C THR A 285 1.70 -0.78 -1.76
N ALA A 286 0.81 -1.27 -2.62
CA ALA A 286 -0.64 -1.14 -2.44
C ALA A 286 -1.08 -1.60 -1.03
N GLU A 287 -0.53 -2.71 -0.54
CA GLU A 287 -0.80 -3.25 0.79
C GLU A 287 -0.32 -2.33 1.91
N GLU A 288 0.91 -1.79 1.82
CA GLU A 288 1.47 -0.86 2.83
C GLU A 288 0.65 0.43 2.90
N ILE A 289 0.26 1.00 1.75
CA ILE A 289 -0.58 2.21 1.70
C ILE A 289 -1.94 1.98 2.40
N LEU A 290 -2.49 0.77 2.32
CA LEU A 290 -3.78 0.42 2.93
C LEU A 290 -3.67 0.04 4.41
N THR A 291 -2.60 -0.65 4.81
CA THR A 291 -2.45 -1.21 6.17
C THR A 291 -1.76 -0.25 7.13
N ASP A 292 -0.82 0.56 6.63
CA ASP A 292 -0.03 1.50 7.42
C ASP A 292 0.03 2.88 6.72
N PRO A 293 -1.08 3.64 6.68
CA PRO A 293 -1.10 4.97 6.09
C PRO A 293 -0.23 5.94 6.92
N ALA A 294 0.63 6.70 6.24
CA ALA A 294 1.64 7.55 6.89
C ALA A 294 1.07 8.75 7.65
N ASP A 295 -0.10 9.25 7.24
CA ASP A 295 -0.80 10.36 7.91
C ASP A 295 -2.32 10.27 7.71
N ASP A 296 -3.05 11.13 8.42
CA ASP A 296 -4.53 11.22 8.32
C ASP A 296 -5.01 11.51 6.90
N TYR A 297 -4.20 12.17 6.08
CA TYR A 297 -4.56 12.46 4.70
C TYR A 297 -4.52 11.20 3.85
N VAL A 298 -3.46 10.38 3.97
CA VAL A 298 -3.42 9.09 3.28
C VAL A 298 -4.52 8.17 3.81
N ALA A 299 -4.72 8.12 5.13
CA ALA A 299 -5.78 7.32 5.74
C ALA A 299 -7.18 7.72 5.23
N GLN A 300 -7.45 9.02 5.09
CA GLN A 300 -8.69 9.52 4.52
C GLN A 300 -8.81 9.18 3.02
N PHE A 301 -7.70 9.25 2.29
CA PHE A 301 -7.68 8.99 0.86
C PHE A 301 -8.00 7.52 0.52
N VAL A 302 -7.65 6.58 1.42
CA VAL A 302 -7.82 5.14 1.20
C VAL A 302 -9.11 4.53 1.74
N GLN A 303 -10.02 5.33 2.30
CA GLN A 303 -11.22 4.80 2.95
C GLN A 303 -12.19 4.09 2.03
N ASP A 304 -12.34 4.55 0.79
CA ASP A 304 -13.33 4.03 -0.16
C ASP A 304 -12.79 2.91 -1.06
N VAL A 305 -11.61 2.34 -0.74
CA VAL A 305 -11.03 1.23 -1.50
C VAL A 305 -11.66 -0.09 -1.10
N ASP A 306 -11.97 -0.91 -2.10
CA ASP A 306 -12.32 -2.31 -1.89
C ASP A 306 -11.09 -3.12 -1.45
N ARG A 307 -10.78 -3.06 -0.15
CA ARG A 307 -9.68 -3.80 0.49
C ARG A 307 -9.78 -5.30 0.30
N ALA A 308 -10.98 -5.85 0.11
CA ALA A 308 -11.18 -7.29 -0.02
C ALA A 308 -10.43 -7.88 -1.22
N ARG A 309 -10.21 -7.07 -2.26
CA ARG A 309 -9.56 -7.46 -3.51
C ARG A 309 -8.08 -7.11 -3.60
N VAL A 310 -7.62 -6.23 -2.71
CA VAL A 310 -6.24 -5.74 -2.72
C VAL A 310 -5.41 -6.43 -1.65
N LEU A 311 -5.98 -6.62 -0.46
CA LEU A 311 -5.28 -7.25 0.65
C LEU A 311 -5.29 -8.77 0.49
N THR A 312 -4.15 -9.36 0.83
CA THR A 312 -3.91 -10.80 0.84
C THR A 312 -3.96 -11.34 2.27
N ALA A 313 -4.11 -12.65 2.43
CA ALA A 313 -4.03 -13.31 3.73
C ALA A 313 -2.70 -12.98 4.43
N GLY A 314 -1.60 -12.93 3.66
CA GLY A 314 -0.26 -12.56 4.14
C GLY A 314 -0.17 -11.14 4.69
N SER A 315 -0.90 -10.19 4.10
CA SER A 315 -0.88 -8.78 4.54
C SER A 315 -1.56 -8.54 5.89
N VAL A 316 -2.52 -9.40 6.28
CA VAL A 316 -3.30 -9.24 7.52
C VAL A 316 -3.07 -10.35 8.54
N MET A 317 -2.26 -11.36 8.22
CA MET A 317 -2.05 -12.49 9.12
C MET A 317 -1.29 -12.10 10.38
N GLU A 318 -1.63 -12.79 11.47
CA GLU A 318 -0.96 -12.68 12.76
C GLU A 318 -0.11 -13.93 13.02
N ALA A 319 0.86 -13.79 13.94
CA ALA A 319 1.69 -14.91 14.34
C ALA A 319 0.84 -16.01 15.02
N PRO A 320 1.00 -17.29 14.63
CA PRO A 320 0.21 -18.38 15.19
C PRO A 320 0.67 -18.65 16.63
N ARG A 321 -0.18 -18.31 17.61
CA ARG A 321 0.15 -18.48 19.04
C ARG A 321 -0.01 -19.91 19.54
N ALA A 322 -1.12 -20.56 19.19
CA ALA A 322 -1.50 -21.87 19.69
C ALA A 322 -0.95 -23.01 18.84
N VAL A 323 0.37 -23.23 18.85
CA VAL A 323 1.05 -24.24 18.00
C VAL A 323 1.74 -25.31 18.85
N VAL A 324 1.59 -26.57 18.48
CA VAL A 324 2.26 -27.72 19.10
C VAL A 324 2.89 -28.63 18.05
N SER A 325 4.09 -29.17 18.35
CA SER A 325 4.70 -30.18 17.49
C SER A 325 4.02 -31.54 17.67
N SER A 326 3.84 -32.29 16.58
CA SER A 326 3.31 -33.66 16.61
C SER A 326 4.12 -34.61 17.50
N THR A 327 5.40 -34.31 17.77
CA THR A 327 6.27 -35.11 18.65
C THR A 327 6.15 -34.75 20.13
N ALA A 328 5.46 -33.66 20.49
CA ALA A 328 5.37 -33.19 21.88
C ALA A 328 4.34 -33.98 22.72
N GLY A 329 3.41 -34.68 22.06
CA GLY A 329 2.41 -35.55 22.66
C GLY A 329 1.24 -34.83 23.35
N PRO A 330 0.20 -35.57 23.80
CA PRO A 330 -1.07 -34.99 24.25
C PRO A 330 -0.97 -34.05 25.46
N ARG A 331 -0.08 -34.34 26.43
CA ARG A 331 0.09 -33.49 27.62
C ARG A 331 0.69 -32.12 27.30
N ALA A 332 1.56 -32.04 26.29
CA ALA A 332 2.12 -30.77 25.86
C ALA A 332 1.06 -29.91 25.17
N ALA A 333 0.20 -30.52 24.33
CA ALA A 333 -0.92 -29.82 23.70
C ALA A 333 -1.89 -29.23 24.74
N LEU A 334 -2.31 -30.01 25.76
CA LEU A 334 -3.15 -29.48 26.84
C LEU A 334 -2.48 -28.36 27.64
N ARG A 335 -1.15 -28.40 27.80
CA ARG A 335 -0.40 -27.32 28.46
C ARG A 335 -0.48 -26.04 27.65
N VAL A 336 -0.23 -26.10 26.34
CA VAL A 336 -0.35 -24.93 25.43
C VAL A 336 -1.78 -24.37 25.44
N MET A 337 -2.80 -25.25 25.35
CA MET A 337 -4.21 -24.86 25.44
C MET A 337 -4.52 -24.11 26.74
N ARG A 338 -4.06 -24.63 27.88
CA ARG A 338 -4.27 -24.02 29.19
C ARG A 338 -3.53 -22.67 29.32
N ASP A 339 -2.27 -22.63 28.91
CA ASP A 339 -1.43 -21.44 29.07
C ASP A 339 -1.91 -20.28 28.18
N LEU A 340 -2.50 -20.59 27.00
CA LEU A 340 -3.11 -19.62 26.09
C LEU A 340 -4.63 -19.47 26.26
N GLN A 341 -5.23 -20.20 27.21
CA GLN A 341 -6.67 -20.23 27.47
C GLN A 341 -7.53 -20.49 26.21
N THR A 342 -7.11 -21.45 25.37
CA THR A 342 -7.80 -21.85 24.13
C THR A 342 -8.17 -23.33 24.16
N SER A 343 -9.26 -23.71 23.48
CA SER A 343 -9.71 -25.10 23.33
C SER A 343 -9.05 -25.83 22.16
N THR A 344 -8.33 -25.12 21.28
CA THR A 344 -7.78 -25.68 20.04
C THR A 344 -6.34 -25.25 19.83
N VAL A 345 -5.51 -26.15 19.29
CA VAL A 345 -4.13 -25.88 18.86
C VAL A 345 -3.88 -26.38 17.45
N PHE A 346 -3.02 -25.69 16.72
CA PHE A 346 -2.46 -26.16 15.45
C PHE A 346 -1.36 -27.18 15.71
N VAL A 347 -1.40 -28.30 14.99
CA VAL A 347 -0.41 -29.37 15.09
C VAL A 347 0.50 -29.32 13.87
N VAL A 348 1.81 -29.22 14.12
CA VAL A 348 2.82 -29.12 13.06
C VAL A 348 3.85 -30.25 13.14
N ALA A 349 4.32 -30.69 11.98
CA ALA A 349 5.45 -31.60 11.86
C ALA A 349 6.79 -30.84 11.97
N PRO A 350 7.94 -31.54 12.06
CA PRO A 350 9.26 -30.91 11.88
C PRO A 350 9.31 -30.05 10.60
N GLY A 351 9.92 -28.87 10.68
CA GLY A 351 9.92 -27.90 9.59
C GLY A 351 8.67 -27.01 9.50
N ARG A 352 7.81 -26.98 10.53
CA ARG A 352 6.56 -26.19 10.62
C ARG A 352 5.49 -26.56 9.59
N ARG A 353 5.58 -27.74 8.96
CA ARG A 353 4.53 -28.24 8.06
C ARG A 353 3.24 -28.47 8.85
N LEU A 354 2.15 -27.84 8.43
CA LEU A 354 0.85 -27.99 9.09
C LEU A 354 0.29 -29.40 8.86
N LEU A 355 -0.14 -30.05 9.94
CA LEU A 355 -0.80 -31.36 9.87
C LEU A 355 -2.30 -31.27 10.12
N GLY A 356 -2.73 -30.28 10.90
CA GLY A 356 -4.13 -30.14 11.28
C GLY A 356 -4.30 -29.35 12.58
N ILE A 357 -5.45 -29.53 13.21
CA ILE A 357 -5.77 -29.02 14.54
C ILE A 357 -6.04 -30.16 15.52
N ALA A 358 -5.86 -29.90 16.81
CA ALA A 358 -6.31 -30.77 17.87
C ALA A 358 -7.15 -29.98 18.87
N GLN A 359 -8.33 -30.52 19.22
CA GLN A 359 -9.23 -29.93 20.21
C GLN A 359 -9.07 -30.59 21.58
N ASP A 360 -9.25 -29.80 22.63
CA ASP A 360 -9.14 -30.19 24.03
C ASP A 360 -9.88 -31.51 24.36
N ARG A 361 -11.10 -31.71 23.84
CA ARG A 361 -11.92 -32.92 24.07
C ARG A 361 -11.30 -34.19 23.48
N ASP A 362 -10.68 -34.09 22.31
CA ASP A 362 -9.99 -35.21 21.65
C ASP A 362 -8.66 -35.49 22.37
N VAL A 363 -7.90 -34.44 22.68
CA VAL A 363 -6.60 -34.56 23.37
C VAL A 363 -6.76 -35.10 24.79
N LEU A 364 -7.81 -34.68 25.52
CA LEU A 364 -8.09 -35.18 26.87
C LEU A 364 -8.40 -36.67 26.87
N ARG A 365 -9.13 -37.17 25.86
CA ARG A 365 -9.37 -38.61 25.68
C ARG A 365 -8.08 -39.39 25.47
N LEU A 366 -7.13 -38.85 24.70
CA LEU A 366 -5.82 -39.45 24.53
C LEU A 366 -5.03 -39.52 25.83
N VAL A 367 -5.06 -38.45 26.63
CA VAL A 367 -4.39 -38.42 27.95
C VAL A 367 -5.00 -39.45 28.91
N GLN A 368 -6.33 -39.58 28.94
CA GLN A 368 -7.03 -40.57 29.78
C GLN A 368 -6.68 -42.02 29.39
N ARG A 369 -6.45 -42.28 28.10
CA ARG A 369 -6.02 -43.59 27.59
C ARG A 369 -4.52 -43.85 27.76
N GLY A 370 -3.74 -42.84 28.18
CA GLY A 370 -2.29 -42.96 28.33
C GLY A 370 -1.51 -42.88 27.02
N GLU A 371 -2.13 -42.35 25.95
CA GLU A 371 -1.49 -42.24 24.65
C GLU A 371 -0.34 -41.23 24.64
N LYS A 372 0.69 -41.54 23.85
CA LYS A 372 1.91 -40.71 23.73
C LYS A 372 1.93 -39.84 22.48
N ARG A 373 1.07 -40.14 21.50
CA ARG A 373 1.05 -39.50 20.19
C ARG A 373 -0.24 -38.69 20.03
N LEU A 374 -0.17 -37.62 19.23
CA LEU A 374 -1.30 -36.73 18.97
C LEU A 374 -2.12 -37.14 17.74
N ASP A 375 -1.62 -38.06 16.92
CA ASP A 375 -2.11 -38.35 15.57
C ASP A 375 -3.62 -38.64 15.52
N GLU A 376 -4.15 -39.38 16.50
CA GLU A 376 -5.58 -39.72 16.59
C GLU A 376 -6.51 -38.52 16.87
N ALA A 377 -5.97 -37.44 17.44
CA ALA A 377 -6.69 -36.21 17.73
C ALA A 377 -6.50 -35.13 16.65
N VAL A 378 -5.64 -35.36 15.66
CA VAL A 378 -5.43 -34.40 14.57
C VAL A 378 -6.61 -34.47 13.61
N ARG A 379 -7.20 -33.32 13.34
CA ARG A 379 -8.26 -33.13 12.35
C ARG A 379 -7.77 -32.20 11.25
N ASP A 380 -8.19 -32.47 10.04
CA ASP A 380 -7.95 -31.59 8.91
C ASP A 380 -8.71 -30.27 9.09
N LEU A 381 -8.17 -29.21 8.50
CA LEU A 381 -8.78 -27.90 8.39
C LEU A 381 -8.53 -27.37 6.97
N ALA A 382 -9.41 -26.48 6.51
CA ALA A 382 -9.10 -25.68 5.35
C ALA A 382 -7.97 -24.70 5.68
N THR A 383 -7.06 -24.52 4.73
CA THR A 383 -5.91 -23.63 4.79
C THR A 383 -5.99 -22.64 3.65
N VAL A 384 -5.42 -21.46 3.84
CA VAL A 384 -5.36 -20.42 2.81
C VAL A 384 -3.91 -20.11 2.44
N GLY A 385 -3.69 -19.71 1.18
CA GLY A 385 -2.38 -19.30 0.71
C GLY A 385 -1.99 -17.91 1.21
N VAL A 386 -0.69 -17.58 1.21
CA VAL A 386 -0.21 -16.23 1.59
C VAL A 386 -0.77 -15.16 0.66
N ASP A 387 -0.83 -15.45 -0.64
CA ASP A 387 -1.24 -14.49 -1.68
C ASP A 387 -2.76 -14.52 -1.97
N GLU A 388 -3.54 -15.26 -1.17
CA GLU A 388 -4.99 -15.40 -1.36
C GLU A 388 -5.73 -14.15 -0.89
N GLN A 389 -6.67 -13.64 -1.69
CA GLN A 389 -7.36 -12.37 -1.43
C GLN A 389 -8.40 -12.50 -0.32
N LEU A 390 -8.57 -11.45 0.50
CA LEU A 390 -9.53 -11.48 1.61
C LEU A 390 -10.98 -11.78 1.18
N ALA A 391 -11.35 -11.41 -0.06
CA ALA A 391 -12.65 -11.72 -0.63
C ALA A 391 -12.92 -13.24 -0.67
N ASP A 392 -11.89 -14.04 -0.95
CA ASP A 392 -11.99 -15.50 -1.06
C ASP A 392 -11.96 -16.18 0.32
N LEU A 393 -11.30 -15.54 1.30
CA LEU A 393 -11.20 -16.01 2.68
C LEU A 393 -12.56 -16.02 3.41
N LEU A 394 -13.51 -15.18 3.00
CA LEU A 394 -14.79 -15.01 3.69
C LEU A 394 -15.57 -16.33 3.80
N GLY A 395 -15.65 -17.10 2.72
CA GLY A 395 -16.34 -18.39 2.71
C GLY A 395 -15.75 -19.35 3.75
N SER A 396 -14.42 -19.56 3.69
CA SER A 396 -13.70 -20.42 4.63
C SER A 396 -13.81 -19.93 6.07
N SER A 397 -13.82 -18.62 6.30
CA SER A 397 -13.92 -18.03 7.65
C SER A 397 -15.27 -18.25 8.32
N VAL A 398 -16.33 -18.48 7.53
CA VAL A 398 -17.69 -18.74 8.05
C VAL A 398 -17.85 -20.21 8.42
N GLU A 399 -17.22 -21.11 7.65
CA GLU A 399 -17.27 -22.56 7.88
C GLU A 399 -16.43 -23.01 9.09
N GLN A 400 -15.46 -22.19 9.52
CA GLN A 400 -14.56 -22.50 10.62
C GLN A 400 -14.79 -21.62 11.85
N GLU A 401 -14.83 -22.25 13.02
CA GLU A 401 -14.89 -21.55 14.31
C GLU A 401 -13.51 -21.09 14.82
N ILE A 402 -12.45 -21.39 14.07
CA ILE A 402 -11.05 -21.10 14.41
C ILE A 402 -10.43 -20.12 13.41
N PRO A 403 -9.32 -19.44 13.78
CA PRO A 403 -8.56 -18.63 12.83
C PRO A 403 -8.13 -19.44 11.60
N LEU A 404 -8.24 -18.85 10.42
CA LEU A 404 -7.79 -19.48 9.17
C LEU A 404 -6.29 -19.66 9.20
N ALA A 405 -5.81 -20.87 8.94
CA ALA A 405 -4.38 -21.15 8.88
C ALA A 405 -3.80 -20.71 7.53
N VAL A 406 -2.81 -19.81 7.57
CA VAL A 406 -2.08 -19.35 6.40
C VAL A 406 -0.84 -20.19 6.19
N VAL A 407 -0.72 -20.80 5.01
CA VAL A 407 0.40 -21.68 4.65
C VAL A 407 1.16 -21.15 3.44
N ASP A 408 2.46 -21.41 3.41
CA ASP A 408 3.28 -21.18 2.21
C ASP A 408 3.17 -22.34 1.20
N ASP A 409 3.82 -22.21 0.04
CA ASP A 409 3.85 -23.23 -1.03
C ASP A 409 4.39 -24.60 -0.58
N ARG A 410 5.11 -24.64 0.56
CA ARG A 410 5.66 -25.86 1.14
C ARG A 410 4.75 -26.45 2.22
N GLY A 411 3.56 -25.88 2.40
CA GLY A 411 2.58 -26.27 3.42
C GLY A 411 3.02 -25.93 4.85
N ARG A 412 3.93 -24.97 5.02
CA ARG A 412 4.38 -24.53 6.35
C ARG A 412 3.42 -23.48 6.90
N LEU A 413 3.02 -23.63 8.16
CA LEU A 413 2.20 -22.64 8.86
C LEU A 413 3.03 -21.38 9.11
N VAL A 414 2.71 -20.31 8.37
CA VAL A 414 3.39 -19.01 8.48
C VAL A 414 2.60 -18.03 9.35
N GLY A 415 1.27 -18.09 9.30
CA GLY A 415 0.39 -17.16 10.00
C GLY A 415 -1.00 -17.73 10.26
N VAL A 416 -1.81 -16.95 10.96
CA VAL A 416 -3.26 -17.19 11.08
C VAL A 416 -4.01 -15.89 10.83
N VAL A 417 -5.22 -15.99 10.25
CA VAL A 417 -6.14 -14.85 10.13
C VAL A 417 -7.32 -15.09 11.07
N PRO A 418 -7.34 -14.44 12.25
CA PRO A 418 -8.53 -14.43 13.09
C PRO A 418 -9.71 -13.80 12.36
N ARG A 419 -10.93 -14.28 12.60
CA ARG A 419 -12.13 -13.73 11.98
C ARG A 419 -12.32 -12.24 12.29
N VAL A 420 -11.95 -11.81 13.49
CA VAL A 420 -11.99 -10.37 13.85
C VAL A 420 -11.03 -9.55 12.99
N THR A 421 -9.83 -10.06 12.70
CA THR A 421 -8.82 -9.39 11.87
C THR A 421 -9.31 -9.29 10.42
N LEU A 422 -9.92 -10.36 9.90
CA LEU A 422 -10.57 -10.33 8.58
C LEU A 422 -11.70 -9.30 8.52
N LEU A 423 -12.60 -9.29 9.50
CA LEU A 423 -13.73 -8.35 9.55
C LEU A 423 -13.27 -6.90 9.75
N ALA A 424 -12.24 -6.68 10.57
CA ALA A 424 -11.62 -5.38 10.81
C ALA A 424 -11.00 -4.82 9.51
N ALA A 425 -10.24 -5.66 8.80
CA ALA A 425 -9.64 -5.30 7.51
C ALA A 425 -10.71 -4.91 6.47
N LEU A 426 -11.82 -5.65 6.41
CA LEU A 426 -12.94 -5.36 5.50
C LEU A 426 -13.77 -4.14 5.92
N GLY A 427 -13.96 -3.94 7.23
CA GLY A 427 -14.80 -2.87 7.78
C GLY A 427 -14.11 -1.53 7.97
N ASN A 428 -12.82 -1.43 7.63
CA ASN A 428 -11.97 -0.27 7.92
C ASN A 428 -12.01 0.14 9.41
N VAL A 429 -12.04 -0.86 10.28
CA VAL A 429 -11.98 -0.67 11.74
C VAL A 429 -10.61 -1.18 12.21
N PRO A 430 -9.89 -0.44 13.07
CA PRO A 430 -8.69 -0.98 13.67
C PRO A 430 -9.01 -2.29 14.41
N SER A 431 -8.20 -3.33 14.21
CA SER A 431 -8.34 -4.60 14.94
C SER A 431 -7.90 -4.47 16.40
N THR A 432 -7.20 -3.38 16.74
CA THR A 432 -6.82 -2.97 18.08
C THR A 432 -7.79 -1.93 18.62
N THR A 433 -8.38 -2.21 19.77
CA THR A 433 -9.13 -1.20 20.53
C THR A 433 -8.13 -0.21 21.13
N ASP A 434 -7.79 0.86 20.40
CA ASP A 434 -7.25 2.04 21.06
C ASP A 434 -8.36 2.68 21.90
N GLU A 435 -7.98 3.38 22.97
CA GLU A 435 -8.93 4.19 23.73
C GLU A 435 -9.65 5.10 22.74
N LEU A 436 -10.98 4.98 22.66
CA LEU A 436 -11.82 5.90 21.90
C LEU A 436 -11.37 7.32 22.24
N ALA A 437 -10.77 8.02 21.27
CA ALA A 437 -10.47 9.43 21.43
C ALA A 437 -11.81 10.08 21.76
N ALA A 438 -11.97 10.47 23.03
CA ALA A 438 -13.14 11.20 23.47
C ALA A 438 -13.18 12.45 22.60
N VAL A 439 -14.06 12.47 21.61
CA VAL A 439 -14.38 13.69 20.88
C VAL A 439 -14.82 14.64 22.00
N PRO A 440 -14.02 15.66 22.35
CA PRO A 440 -14.45 16.60 23.36
C PRO A 440 -15.80 17.12 22.85
N PRO A 441 -16.87 17.06 23.64
CA PRO A 441 -18.17 17.56 23.19
C PRO A 441 -17.91 18.96 22.66
N ALA A 442 -18.44 19.27 21.47
CA ALA A 442 -18.23 20.55 20.83
C ALA A 442 -18.67 21.66 21.80
N THR A 443 -17.73 22.18 22.59
CA THR A 443 -17.98 23.27 23.52
C THR A 443 -18.03 24.50 22.66
N VAL A 444 -19.25 24.94 22.36
CA VAL A 444 -19.47 26.28 21.80
C VAL A 444 -18.79 27.26 22.75
N PRO A 445 -17.81 28.06 22.30
CA PRO A 445 -17.14 29.01 23.17
C PRO A 445 -18.17 29.92 23.84
N ILE A 446 -18.01 30.20 25.14
CA ILE A 446 -18.95 31.07 25.88
C ILE A 446 -19.18 32.38 25.13
N ALA A 447 -18.16 32.94 24.46
CA ALA A 447 -18.29 34.13 23.62
C ALA A 447 -19.33 33.98 22.49
N VAL A 448 -19.42 32.81 21.85
CA VAL A 448 -20.41 32.53 20.81
C VAL A 448 -21.80 32.35 21.42
N ILE A 449 -21.91 31.71 22.59
CA ILE A 449 -23.17 31.59 23.33
C ILE A 449 -23.66 32.99 23.75
N THR A 450 -22.79 33.81 24.33
CA THR A 450 -23.09 35.18 24.75
C THR A 450 -23.47 36.07 23.56
N ALA A 451 -22.75 35.99 22.44
CA ALA A 451 -23.08 36.75 21.23
C ALA A 451 -24.43 36.30 20.62
N THR A 452 -24.78 35.02 20.74
CA THR A 452 -26.06 34.50 20.23
C THR A 452 -27.22 34.93 21.13
N LEU A 453 -27.05 34.88 22.45
CA LEU A 453 -28.04 35.36 23.43
C LEU A 453 -28.26 36.88 23.37
N GLN A 454 -27.23 37.66 23.02
CA GLN A 454 -27.35 39.10 22.80
C GLN A 454 -28.06 39.47 21.48
N ARG A 455 -28.15 38.52 20.53
CA ARG A 455 -28.83 38.73 19.24
C ARG A 455 -30.30 38.31 19.25
N THR A 456 -30.73 37.58 20.27
CA THR A 456 -32.15 37.34 20.56
C THR A 456 -32.68 38.50 21.40
N GLU A 457 -33.50 39.37 20.80
CA GLU A 457 -34.34 40.31 21.57
C GLU A 457 -35.23 39.52 22.55
N PRO A 458 -35.48 40.04 23.76
CA PRO A 458 -36.45 39.42 24.65
C PRO A 458 -37.83 39.54 24.02
N VAL A 459 -38.39 38.40 23.60
CA VAL A 459 -39.81 38.29 23.30
C VAL A 459 -40.55 38.43 24.64
N GLU A 460 -41.21 39.58 24.85
CA GLU A 460 -42.20 39.71 25.91
C GLU A 460 -43.28 38.61 25.70
N PRO A 461 -43.59 37.80 26.71
CA PRO A 461 -44.65 36.81 26.57
C PRO A 461 -45.99 37.54 26.43
N ASP A 462 -46.71 37.28 25.34
CA ASP A 462 -48.11 37.69 25.18
C ASP A 462 -48.92 37.19 26.40
N PRO A 463 -49.77 38.04 27.02
CA PRO A 463 -50.58 37.61 28.15
C PRO A 463 -51.61 36.57 27.69
N VAL A 464 -51.42 35.32 28.11
CA VAL A 464 -52.40 34.24 27.95
C VAL A 464 -53.61 34.54 28.86
N PRO A 465 -54.83 34.72 28.33
CA PRO A 465 -55.99 34.97 29.18
C PRO A 465 -56.41 33.67 29.87
N GLY A 466 -56.48 33.69 31.21
CA GLY A 466 -57.28 32.72 31.97
C GLY A 466 -56.54 31.55 32.63
N LEU A 467 -55.44 31.80 33.35
CA LEU A 467 -54.90 30.81 34.30
C LEU A 467 -54.51 31.42 35.66
N GLU A 468 -55.38 32.25 36.22
CA GLU A 468 -55.40 32.52 37.66
C GLU A 468 -56.53 31.70 38.31
N ALA A 469 -56.23 30.45 38.68
CA ALA A 469 -56.93 29.74 39.75
C ALA A 469 -56.25 28.40 40.03
N ALA A 470 -55.98 28.14 41.31
CA ALA A 470 -55.34 26.95 41.89
C ALA A 470 -53.84 26.87 41.55
N ILE A 471 -52.92 27.08 42.48
CA ILE A 471 -52.78 26.29 43.70
C ILE A 471 -52.26 27.22 44.83
N ALA A 472 -53.10 27.44 45.83
CA ALA A 472 -52.70 28.01 47.11
C ALA A 472 -52.10 26.90 47.98
N ALA A 473 -50.94 27.16 48.57
CA ALA A 473 -50.40 26.38 49.68
C ALA A 473 -51.23 26.61 50.95
N PRO A 474 -51.19 25.67 51.91
CA PRO A 474 -50.85 26.13 53.25
C PRO A 474 -49.92 25.22 54.05
N ASP A 475 -49.07 25.93 54.80
CA ASP A 475 -48.64 25.74 56.20
C ASP A 475 -47.80 24.53 56.62
N ALA A 476 -46.54 24.85 56.93
CA ALA A 476 -45.64 24.06 57.77
C ALA A 476 -45.20 24.88 58.98
N THR A 477 -45.72 24.56 60.17
CA THR A 477 -44.99 24.68 61.45
C THR A 477 -45.74 23.94 62.55
N ALA A 478 -45.18 22.82 63.02
CA ALA A 478 -45.02 22.44 64.43
C ALA A 478 -44.73 20.94 64.55
N MET A 479 -43.45 20.58 64.71
CA MET A 479 -43.01 19.27 65.20
C MET A 479 -41.80 19.51 66.11
N GLU A 480 -42.04 19.56 67.41
CA GLU A 480 -41.04 19.28 68.45
C GLU A 480 -41.58 18.13 69.33
N GLY A 481 -40.73 17.15 69.61
CA GLY A 481 -41.02 16.01 70.49
C GLY A 481 -40.59 14.67 69.87
N SER A 482 -39.29 14.43 69.67
CA SER A 482 -38.37 13.82 70.66
C SER A 482 -38.46 12.28 70.73
N ARG A 483 -37.46 11.65 70.10
CA ARG A 483 -36.67 10.47 70.52
C ARG A 483 -37.40 9.31 71.23
N ALA A 484 -37.44 8.16 70.55
CA ALA A 484 -36.59 6.99 70.85
C ALA A 484 -36.48 6.11 69.61
#